data_AF-A0A7S1RPB1-F1
#
_entry.id   AF-A0A7S1RPB1-F1
#
_cell.length_a   1.000
_cell.length_b   1.000
_cell.length_c   1.000
_cell.angle_alpha   90.00
_cell.angle_beta   90.00
_cell.angle_gamma   90.00
#
_symmetry.space_group_name_H-M   'P 1'
#
loop_
_entity.id
_entity.type
_entity.pdbx_description
1 polymer ?
#
loop_
_entity_poly.entity_id
_entity_poly.type
_entity_poly.pdbx_seq_one_letter_code
_entity_poly.pdbx_strand_id
1 'polypeptide(L)'
;VNRKVGSSIMTTGLTWTGPAGGEWVELDPSVEKPGWLLVEGPGFDLPGPLLERVDPGEEPSVIISLFSAINKTELCEVLIKQTHKIDMLKSWVSLRRRQDVPLHKIWLTKATPEDVDGKVFLKTMSMIDSGTVLKTLNFKDHETMVFVVIDKDGDMC
;
A
#
# COMPACT_ATOMS: atom_id res chain seq x y z
N VAL A 1 -9.97 13.08 11.73
CA VAL A 1 -8.52 13.20 12.03
C VAL A 1 -7.78 13.19 10.71
N ASN A 2 -7.14 14.29 10.30
CA ASN A 2 -6.32 14.34 9.08
C ASN A 2 -4.88 13.94 9.43
N ARG A 3 -4.64 12.64 9.63
CA ARG A 3 -3.28 12.10 9.80
C ARG A 3 -2.71 11.74 8.43
N LYS A 4 -1.42 12.02 8.23
CA LYS A 4 -0.69 11.58 7.03
C LYS A 4 -0.42 10.07 7.12
N VAL A 5 -0.31 9.40 5.98
CA VAL A 5 0.15 8.00 5.92
C VAL A 5 1.53 7.90 6.59
N GLY A 6 1.76 6.81 7.32
CA GLY A 6 2.99 6.60 8.10
C GLY A 6 3.07 7.35 9.43
N SER A 7 2.03 8.09 9.84
CA SER A 7 1.97 8.65 11.19
C SER A 7 1.83 7.52 12.23
N SER A 8 2.67 7.55 13.26
CA SER A 8 2.55 6.64 14.40
C SER A 8 1.43 7.06 15.36
N ILE A 9 0.78 6.07 15.98
CA ILE A 9 -0.26 6.27 17.00
C ILE A 9 0.11 5.42 18.20
N MET A 10 0.16 6.02 19.38
CA MET A 10 0.44 5.28 20.62
C MET A 10 -0.83 4.57 21.08
N THR A 11 -0.67 3.32 21.48
CA THR A 11 -1.76 2.45 21.92
C THR A 11 -1.40 1.81 23.25
N THR A 12 -2.40 1.37 24.01
CA THR A 12 -2.16 0.63 25.26
C THR A 12 -1.72 -0.82 25.00
N GLY A 13 -1.82 -1.28 23.76
CA GLY A 13 -1.62 -2.67 23.36
C GLY A 13 -2.82 -3.58 23.61
N LEU A 14 -3.89 -3.08 24.25
CA LEU A 14 -5.14 -3.83 24.37
C LEU A 14 -5.85 -3.88 23.02
N THR A 15 -6.27 -5.09 22.63
CA THR A 15 -7.04 -5.32 21.41
C THR A 15 -8.44 -5.85 21.74
N TRP A 16 -9.37 -5.57 20.85
CA TRP A 16 -10.74 -6.04 20.93
C TRP A 16 -11.24 -6.43 19.54
N THR A 17 -11.83 -7.63 19.41
CA THR A 17 -12.51 -8.04 18.19
C THR A 17 -14.00 -7.70 18.32
N GLY A 18 -14.46 -6.80 17.46
CA GLY A 18 -15.86 -6.40 17.43
C GLY A 18 -16.80 -7.51 16.94
N PRO A 19 -18.12 -7.40 17.17
CA PRO A 19 -19.09 -8.43 16.78
C PRO A 19 -19.12 -8.77 15.28
N ALA A 20 -18.70 -7.82 14.43
CA ALA A 20 -18.59 -8.01 12.99
C ALA A 20 -17.23 -8.61 12.56
N GLY A 21 -16.33 -8.91 13.49
CA GLY A 21 -15.00 -9.49 13.23
C GLY A 21 -13.89 -8.48 12.95
N GLY A 22 -14.14 -7.18 13.09
CA GLY A 22 -13.07 -6.18 12.98
C GLY A 22 -12.19 -6.16 14.24
N GLU A 23 -10.88 -6.05 14.05
CA GLU A 23 -9.89 -5.86 15.10
C GLU A 23 -9.73 -4.38 15.43
N TRP A 24 -9.76 -4.07 16.72
CA TRP A 24 -9.62 -2.72 17.25
C TRP A 24 -8.48 -2.69 18.25
N VAL A 25 -7.81 -1.55 18.34
CA VAL A 25 -6.77 -1.29 19.34
C VAL A 25 -7.17 -0.09 20.20
N GLU A 26 -6.93 -0.17 21.50
CA GLU A 26 -7.20 0.93 22.42
C GLU A 26 -6.09 1.99 22.35
N LEU A 27 -6.51 3.25 22.21
CA LEU A 27 -5.62 4.41 22.19
C LEU A 27 -5.08 4.72 23.59
N ASP A 28 -3.80 5.07 23.69
CA ASP A 28 -3.19 5.46 24.96
C ASP A 28 -3.74 6.83 25.42
N PRO A 29 -4.55 6.90 26.50
CA PRO A 29 -5.19 8.14 26.92
C PRO A 29 -4.21 9.19 27.47
N SER A 30 -2.94 8.82 27.72
CA SER A 30 -1.92 9.76 28.17
C SER A 30 -1.42 10.70 27.07
N VAL A 31 -1.55 10.30 25.80
CA VAL A 31 -1.08 11.06 24.63
C VAL A 31 -2.14 11.24 23.53
N GLU A 32 -3.18 10.40 23.52
CA GLU A 32 -4.24 10.38 22.52
C GLU A 32 -5.61 10.65 23.16
N LYS A 33 -6.59 11.06 22.35
CA LYS A 33 -7.98 11.13 22.83
C LYS A 33 -8.47 9.71 23.14
N PRO A 34 -9.01 9.43 24.34
CA PRO A 34 -9.45 8.08 24.71
C PRO A 34 -10.44 7.49 23.71
N GLY A 35 -10.25 6.22 23.36
CA GLY A 35 -11.12 5.50 22.45
C GLY A 35 -10.46 4.26 21.83
N TRP A 36 -11.17 3.68 20.89
CA TRP A 36 -10.71 2.52 20.11
C TRP A 36 -10.51 2.94 18.65
N LEU A 37 -9.48 2.40 18.02
CA LEU A 37 -9.18 2.61 16.62
C LEU A 37 -9.21 1.27 15.88
N LEU A 38 -9.88 1.24 14.74
CA LEU A 38 -9.95 0.04 13.90
C LEU A 38 -8.57 -0.22 13.27
N VAL A 39 -8.06 -1.43 13.47
CA VAL A 39 -6.85 -1.96 12.82
C VAL A 39 -7.25 -2.49 11.44
N GLU A 40 -8.13 -3.48 11.40
CA GLU A 40 -8.66 -4.07 10.17
C GLU A 40 -10.00 -4.74 10.43
N GLY A 41 -10.78 -5.04 9.37
CA GLY A 41 -12.03 -5.76 9.54
C GLY A 41 -12.99 -5.69 8.36
N PRO A 42 -13.93 -6.63 8.26
CA PRO A 42 -14.94 -6.62 7.21
C PRO A 42 -15.99 -5.52 7.44
N GLY A 43 -16.69 -5.14 6.37
CA GLY A 43 -17.87 -4.25 6.45
C GLY A 43 -17.56 -2.75 6.45
N PHE A 44 -16.29 -2.34 6.31
CA PHE A 44 -15.90 -0.93 6.27
C PHE A 44 -15.58 -0.41 4.87
N ASP A 45 -15.64 -1.27 3.84
CA ASP A 45 -15.20 -0.96 2.47
C ASP A 45 -13.77 -0.39 2.43
N LEU A 46 -12.95 -0.85 3.38
CA LEU A 46 -11.58 -0.41 3.53
C LEU A 46 -10.65 -1.40 2.84
N PRO A 47 -9.76 -0.90 1.98
CA PRO A 47 -8.80 -1.73 1.30
C PRO A 47 -7.68 -2.08 2.31
N GLY A 48 -7.80 -3.20 3.02
CA GLY A 48 -6.74 -3.74 3.88
C GLY A 48 -6.65 -3.10 5.28
N PRO A 49 -5.59 -3.42 6.04
CA PRO A 49 -5.40 -2.88 7.38
C PRO A 49 -5.14 -1.37 7.34
N LEU A 50 -5.80 -0.64 8.24
CA LEU A 50 -5.61 0.80 8.46
C LEU A 50 -4.36 1.09 9.29
N LEU A 51 -3.97 0.16 10.14
CA LEU A 51 -2.83 0.27 11.04
C LEU A 51 -1.94 -0.95 10.89
N GLU A 52 -0.64 -0.71 10.84
CA GLU A 52 0.38 -1.74 10.93
C GLU A 52 0.97 -1.67 12.33
N ARG A 53 1.10 -2.83 13.00
CA ARG A 53 1.79 -2.90 14.28
C ARG A 53 3.29 -2.66 14.06
N VAL A 54 3.84 -1.77 14.90
CA VAL A 54 5.27 -1.46 14.93
C VAL A 54 5.82 -1.86 16.29
N ASP A 55 6.73 -2.82 16.31
CA ASP A 55 7.42 -3.22 17.53
C ASP A 55 8.75 -2.43 17.70
N PRO A 56 9.14 -2.07 18.94
CA PRO A 56 10.40 -1.37 19.17
C PRO A 56 11.60 -2.16 18.64
N GLY A 57 12.43 -1.51 17.81
CA GLY A 57 13.62 -2.11 17.22
C GLY A 57 13.39 -2.80 15.86
N GLU A 58 12.15 -2.85 15.36
CA GLU A 58 11.88 -3.26 13.99
C GLU A 58 12.44 -2.24 12.99
N GLU A 59 12.84 -2.71 11.80
CA GLU A 59 13.22 -1.81 10.71
C GLU A 59 12.03 -0.90 10.34
N PRO A 60 12.25 0.40 10.11
CA PRO A 60 11.17 1.30 9.75
C PRO A 60 10.53 0.87 8.43
N SER A 61 9.20 0.87 8.43
CA SER A 61 8.42 0.76 7.20
C SER A 61 8.68 1.97 6.31
N VAL A 62 8.50 1.79 5.00
CA VAL A 62 8.66 2.87 4.02
C VAL A 62 7.31 3.26 3.45
N ILE A 63 7.14 4.55 3.17
CA ILE A 63 5.97 5.05 2.44
C ILE A 63 6.27 5.00 0.94
N ILE A 64 5.41 4.35 0.15
CA ILE A 64 5.54 4.28 -1.30
C ILE A 64 4.29 4.89 -1.94
N SER A 65 4.50 5.78 -2.91
CA SER A 65 3.41 6.35 -3.72
C SER A 65 3.14 5.46 -4.93
N LEU A 66 1.90 4.98 -5.07
CA LEU A 66 1.49 4.16 -6.22
C LEU A 66 0.97 5.07 -7.33
N PHE A 67 1.65 5.10 -8.48
CA PHE A 67 1.30 5.96 -9.61
C PHE A 67 0.84 5.17 -10.83
N SER A 68 -0.31 5.53 -11.41
CA SER A 68 -0.81 4.88 -12.61
C SER A 68 -0.16 5.46 -13.86
N ALA A 69 0.57 4.62 -14.60
CA ALA A 69 1.18 5.02 -15.85
C ALA A 69 0.16 5.42 -16.94
N ILE A 70 -0.97 4.72 -16.97
CA ILE A 70 -1.99 4.90 -18.01
C ILE A 70 -2.82 6.16 -17.76
N ASN A 71 -3.29 6.33 -16.52
CA ASN A 71 -4.13 7.48 -16.16
C ASN A 71 -3.32 8.73 -15.80
N LYS A 72 -2.00 8.58 -15.60
CA LYS A 72 -1.09 9.63 -15.13
C LYS A 72 -1.57 10.27 -13.82
N THR A 73 -2.07 9.44 -12.92
CA THR A 73 -2.59 9.87 -11.62
C THR A 73 -1.99 9.02 -10.50
N GLU A 74 -1.72 9.65 -9.37
CA GLU A 74 -1.45 8.94 -8.13
C GLU A 74 -2.72 8.20 -7.65
N LEU A 75 -2.57 6.93 -7.29
CA LEU A 75 -3.66 6.10 -6.77
C LEU A 75 -3.79 6.29 -5.26
N CYS A 76 -2.69 6.07 -4.52
CA CYS A 76 -2.59 6.29 -3.08
C CYS A 76 -1.13 6.14 -2.61
N GLU A 77 -0.87 6.60 -1.39
CA GLU A 77 0.31 6.21 -0.61
C GLU A 77 0.04 4.94 0.20
N VAL A 78 1.05 4.08 0.34
CA VAL A 78 1.00 2.88 1.16
C VAL A 78 2.21 2.82 2.09
N LEU A 79 1.97 2.48 3.36
CA LEU A 79 3.03 2.16 4.31
C LEU A 79 3.33 0.67 4.21
N ILE A 80 4.60 0.30 3.99
CA ILE A 80 4.96 -1.09 3.77
C ILE A 80 6.30 -1.46 4.43
N LYS A 81 6.34 -2.64 5.04
CA LYS A 81 7.58 -3.21 5.59
C LYS A 81 8.53 -3.58 4.44
N GLN A 82 9.82 -3.30 4.62
CA GLN A 82 10.82 -3.63 3.61
C GLN A 82 10.99 -5.14 3.39
N THR A 83 10.55 -5.95 4.35
CA THR A 83 10.51 -7.42 4.27
C THR A 83 9.36 -7.95 3.40
N HIS A 84 8.36 -7.12 3.07
CA HIS A 84 7.26 -7.52 2.20
C HIS A 84 7.70 -7.70 0.76
N LYS A 85 6.94 -8.52 0.03
CA LYS A 85 7.13 -8.80 -1.38
C LYS A 85 6.30 -7.86 -2.26
N ILE A 86 6.61 -7.85 -3.55
CA ILE A 86 5.93 -7.02 -4.56
C ILE A 86 4.46 -7.41 -4.75
N ASP A 87 4.11 -8.67 -4.52
CA ASP A 87 2.71 -9.13 -4.50
C ASP A 87 1.81 -8.31 -3.56
N MET A 88 2.33 -7.86 -2.41
CA MET A 88 1.61 -7.02 -1.46
C MET A 88 1.21 -5.68 -2.09
N LEU A 89 2.12 -5.01 -2.81
CA LEU A 89 1.80 -3.77 -3.53
C LEU A 89 0.78 -4.00 -4.65
N LYS A 90 0.85 -5.14 -5.34
CA LYS A 90 -0.15 -5.49 -6.36
C LYS A 90 -1.53 -5.68 -5.73
N SER A 91 -1.61 -6.29 -4.55
CA SER A 91 -2.86 -6.42 -3.80
C SER A 91 -3.45 -5.07 -3.45
N TRP A 92 -2.63 -4.10 -3.02
CA TRP A 92 -3.08 -2.72 -2.79
C TRP A 92 -3.65 -2.07 -4.05
N VAL A 93 -2.99 -2.21 -5.20
CA VAL A 93 -3.50 -1.70 -6.49
C VAL A 93 -4.83 -2.38 -6.86
N SER A 94 -4.91 -3.70 -6.75
CA SER A 94 -6.12 -4.48 -7.08
C SER A 94 -7.32 -4.03 -6.24
N LEU A 95 -7.12 -3.94 -4.93
CA LEU A 95 -8.14 -3.61 -3.95
C LEU A 95 -8.70 -2.20 -4.15
N ARG A 96 -7.85 -1.24 -4.55
CA ARG A 96 -8.23 0.15 -4.81
C ARG A 96 -8.93 0.35 -6.17
N ARG A 97 -8.71 -0.53 -7.15
CA ARG A 97 -9.25 -0.40 -8.52
C ARG A 97 -10.73 -0.80 -8.64
N ARG A 98 -11.42 -1.23 -7.57
CA ARG A 98 -12.84 -1.68 -7.53
C ARG A 98 -13.23 -2.81 -8.50
N GLN A 99 -12.31 -3.27 -9.35
CA GLN A 99 -12.57 -4.20 -10.46
C GLN A 99 -12.01 -5.61 -10.21
N ASP A 100 -11.60 -5.91 -8.98
CA ASP A 100 -11.00 -7.21 -8.60
C ASP A 100 -9.95 -7.68 -9.61
N VAL A 101 -8.99 -6.79 -9.90
CA VAL A 101 -7.99 -7.02 -10.95
C VAL A 101 -7.03 -8.13 -10.49
N PRO A 102 -6.90 -9.24 -11.23
CA PRO A 102 -5.96 -10.30 -10.87
C PRO A 102 -4.52 -9.79 -10.77
N LEU A 103 -3.76 -10.21 -9.75
CA LEU A 103 -2.41 -9.70 -9.49
C LEU A 103 -1.44 -9.87 -10.67
N HIS A 104 -1.58 -10.95 -11.45
CA HIS A 104 -0.73 -11.18 -12.62
C HIS A 104 -0.93 -10.16 -13.75
N LYS A 105 -2.04 -9.41 -13.74
CA LYS A 105 -2.34 -8.32 -14.66
C LYS A 105 -1.82 -6.96 -14.20
N ILE A 106 -1.24 -6.90 -13.00
CA ILE A 106 -0.69 -5.68 -12.43
C ILE A 106 0.82 -5.74 -12.57
N TRP A 107 1.36 -4.82 -13.37
CA TRP A 107 2.79 -4.64 -13.56
C TRP A 107 3.27 -3.49 -12.70
N LEU A 108 4.43 -3.68 -12.08
CA LEU A 108 5.06 -2.70 -11.20
C LEU A 108 6.50 -2.49 -11.63
N THR A 109 6.94 -1.23 -11.58
CA THR A 109 8.33 -0.85 -11.78
C THR A 109 8.68 0.35 -10.91
N LYS A 110 9.95 0.45 -10.52
CA LYS A 110 10.47 1.63 -9.81
C LYS A 110 10.82 2.69 -10.85
N ALA A 111 10.06 3.78 -10.86
CA ALA A 111 10.20 4.90 -11.78
C ALA A 111 9.54 6.14 -11.17
N THR A 112 9.90 7.33 -11.64
CA THR A 112 9.22 8.58 -11.25
C THR A 112 8.06 8.87 -12.21
N PRO A 113 7.09 9.73 -11.83
CA PRO A 113 6.01 10.14 -12.73
C PRO A 113 6.51 10.73 -14.07
N GLU A 114 7.64 11.42 -14.06
CA GLU A 114 8.25 12.02 -15.25
C GLU A 114 8.80 10.98 -16.22
N ASP A 115 9.23 9.81 -15.73
CA ASP A 115 9.71 8.72 -16.57
C ASP A 115 8.58 8.10 -17.42
N VAL A 116 7.32 8.29 -17.03
CA VAL A 116 6.16 7.61 -17.62
C VAL A 116 5.64 8.30 -18.88
N ASP A 117 6.27 9.39 -19.30
CA ASP A 117 5.83 10.14 -20.47
C ASP A 117 6.18 9.42 -21.79
N GLY A 118 5.13 8.98 -22.48
CA GLY A 118 5.17 8.53 -23.88
C GLY A 118 5.17 7.01 -24.06
N LYS A 119 4.96 6.58 -25.31
CA LYS A 119 4.90 5.16 -25.69
C LYS A 119 6.23 4.41 -25.48
N VAL A 120 7.32 5.12 -25.19
CA VAL A 120 8.65 4.52 -24.99
C VAL A 120 8.74 3.84 -23.63
N PHE A 121 8.24 4.49 -22.57
CA PHE A 121 8.27 3.93 -21.22
C PHE A 121 7.69 2.51 -21.16
N LEU A 122 6.49 2.34 -21.73
CA LEU A 122 5.79 1.04 -21.74
C LEU A 122 6.55 -0.04 -22.52
N LYS A 123 7.42 0.33 -23.46
CA LYS A 123 8.26 -0.61 -24.21
C LYS A 123 9.57 -0.96 -23.50
N THR A 124 10.05 -0.08 -22.63
CA THR A 124 11.33 -0.22 -21.93
C THR A 124 11.18 -0.61 -20.46
N MET A 125 9.95 -0.59 -19.94
CA MET A 125 9.65 -0.95 -18.55
C MET A 125 10.07 -2.38 -18.26
N SER A 126 10.94 -2.54 -17.26
CA SER A 126 11.24 -3.84 -16.68
C SER A 126 10.25 -4.15 -15.56
N MET A 127 9.59 -5.30 -15.68
CA MET A 127 8.68 -5.77 -14.65
C MET A 127 9.46 -6.31 -13.45
N ILE A 128 9.03 -5.91 -12.27
CA ILE A 128 9.51 -6.50 -11.02
C ILE A 128 8.72 -7.77 -10.73
N ASP A 129 9.42 -8.88 -10.47
CA ASP A 129 8.81 -10.16 -10.12
C ASP A 129 8.02 -10.05 -8.81
N SER A 130 6.83 -10.69 -8.76
CA SER A 130 5.94 -10.63 -7.60
C SER A 130 6.58 -11.16 -6.32
N GLY A 131 7.51 -12.11 -6.42
CA GLY A 131 8.24 -12.69 -5.29
C GLY A 131 9.41 -11.84 -4.79
N THR A 132 9.77 -10.76 -5.50
CA THR A 132 10.86 -9.86 -5.12
C THR A 132 10.55 -9.17 -3.80
N VAL A 133 11.52 -9.15 -2.88
CA VAL A 133 11.42 -8.46 -1.58
C VAL A 133 11.74 -6.99 -1.75
N LEU A 134 10.93 -6.10 -1.15
CA LEU A 134 11.07 -4.65 -1.32
C LEU A 134 12.43 -4.10 -0.92
N LYS A 135 13.05 -4.67 0.12
CA LYS A 135 14.40 -4.31 0.57
C LYS A 135 15.43 -4.36 -0.56
N THR A 136 15.31 -5.29 -1.52
CA THR A 136 16.29 -5.41 -2.61
C THR A 136 16.18 -4.27 -3.63
N LEU A 137 15.09 -3.51 -3.60
CA LEU A 137 14.83 -2.38 -4.50
C LEU A 137 15.24 -1.03 -3.88
N ASN A 138 15.72 -1.05 -2.62
CA ASN A 138 16.22 0.11 -1.89
C ASN A 138 15.27 1.32 -1.98
N PHE A 139 13.99 1.10 -1.70
CA PHE A 139 13.01 2.19 -1.65
C PHE A 139 13.31 3.16 -0.50
N LYS A 140 13.15 4.45 -0.76
CA LYS A 140 13.13 5.51 0.25
C LYS A 140 11.69 5.99 0.45
N ASP A 141 11.46 6.68 1.57
CA ASP A 141 10.16 7.28 1.86
C ASP A 141 9.71 8.22 0.75
N HIS A 142 8.43 8.07 0.39
CA HIS A 142 7.73 8.79 -0.67
C HIS A 142 8.32 8.59 -2.08
N GLU A 143 9.14 7.56 -2.30
CA GLU A 143 9.50 7.16 -3.66
C GLU A 143 8.29 6.55 -4.38
N THR A 144 8.28 6.71 -5.70
CA THR A 144 7.17 6.28 -6.54
C THR A 144 7.38 4.85 -7.05
N MET A 145 6.32 4.06 -6.96
CA MET A 145 6.17 2.81 -7.69
C MET A 145 5.12 3.02 -8.77
N VAL A 146 5.53 2.89 -10.02
CA VAL A 146 4.65 3.04 -11.17
C VAL A 146 3.99 1.70 -11.47
N PHE A 147 2.68 1.73 -11.74
CA PHE A 147 1.92 0.56 -12.10
C PHE A 147 1.17 0.71 -13.43
N VAL A 148 1.01 -0.43 -14.11
CA VAL A 148 0.17 -0.61 -15.30
C VAL A 148 -0.78 -1.76 -15.04
N VAL A 149 -2.04 -1.61 -15.43
CA VAL A 149 -3.01 -2.71 -15.44
C VAL A 149 -3.26 -3.13 -16.88
N ILE A 150 -3.21 -4.44 -17.12
CA ILE A 150 -3.40 -5.02 -18.44
C ILE A 150 -4.77 -5.69 -18.52
N ASP A 151 -5.56 -5.32 -19.52
CA ASP A 151 -6.87 -5.90 -19.76
C ASP A 151 -6.78 -7.30 -20.39
N LYS A 152 -7.92 -7.95 -20.62
CA LYS A 152 -8.05 -9.30 -21.18
C LYS A 152 -7.43 -9.41 -22.56
N ASP A 153 -7.45 -8.34 -23.35
CA ASP A 153 -6.92 -8.33 -24.71
C ASP A 153 -5.40 -8.01 -24.76
N GLY A 154 -4.76 -7.84 -23.60
CA GLY A 154 -3.38 -7.37 -23.52
C GLY A 154 -3.25 -5.85 -23.71
N ASP A 155 -4.36 -5.16 -23.95
CA ASP A 155 -4.44 -3.71 -23.99
C ASP A 155 -4.27 -3.12 -22.59
N MET A 156 -3.69 -1.92 -22.53
CA MET A 156 -3.40 -1.24 -21.27
C MET A 156 -4.56 -0.34 -20.86
N CYS A 157 -4.99 -0.42 -19.60
CA CYS A 157 -6.17 0.28 -19.06
C CYS A 157 -5.92 1.08 -17.77
#